data_AF-A0A2E3FQR5-F1
#
_entry.id   AF-A0A2E3FQR5-F1
#
_cell.length_a   1.000
_cell.length_b   1.000
_cell.length_c   1.000
_cell.angle_alpha   90.00
_cell.angle_beta   90.00
_cell.angle_gamma   90.00
#
_symmetry.space_group_name_H-M   'P 1'
#
loop_
_entity.id
_entity.type
_entity.pdbx_description
1 polymer ?
#
loop_
_entity_poly.entity_id
_entity_poly.type
_entity_poly.pdbx_seq_one_letter_code
_entity_poly.pdbx_strand_id
1 'polypeptide(L)'
;MSTEDENPASGMLGILTKPSNTLANWYFWLGLLGLLLAALNIANIIHPSYRVSWGGMFTFEFTNNAFGDKDTASAFVLSDAIFVAFCGALVFLGARSLKGDSGANDWLMSMVKSEWYTDLLDAKEGGWTLVVGTWSMLISIIFYFYWGIMYMGWIDPGVYSISISLMAVGLVLRMLSTVEEDQ
;
A
#
# COMPACT_ATOMS: atom_id res chain seq x y z
N MET A 1 -38.42 -11.46 20.75
CA MET A 1 -37.72 -11.15 19.49
C MET A 1 -37.35 -9.68 19.57
N SER A 2 -36.24 -9.38 20.24
CA SER A 2 -35.68 -8.03 20.31
C SER A 2 -34.77 -7.85 19.11
N THR A 3 -35.15 -6.98 18.19
CA THR A 3 -34.24 -6.39 17.23
C THR A 3 -33.21 -5.61 18.04
N GLU A 4 -32.02 -6.17 18.21
CA GLU A 4 -30.87 -5.40 18.65
C GLU A 4 -30.63 -4.32 17.59
N ASP A 5 -30.81 -3.07 17.99
CA ASP A 5 -30.40 -1.90 17.23
C ASP A 5 -28.86 -1.98 17.07
N GLU A 6 -28.39 -2.64 16.01
CA GLU A 6 -26.99 -2.60 15.60
C GLU A 6 -26.62 -1.14 15.34
N ASN A 7 -25.95 -0.51 16.32
CA ASN A 7 -25.49 0.85 16.18
C ASN A 7 -24.46 0.91 15.04
N PRO A 8 -24.74 1.56 13.90
CA PRO A 8 -23.90 1.50 12.71
C PRO A 8 -22.47 2.00 12.96
N ALA A 9 -22.27 2.87 13.95
CA ALA A 9 -20.95 3.33 14.37
C ALA A 9 -20.10 2.22 15.01
N SER A 10 -20.74 1.30 15.74
CA SER A 10 -20.06 0.13 16.32
C SER A 10 -19.66 -0.89 15.24
N GLY A 11 -20.49 -1.05 14.21
CA GLY A 11 -20.17 -1.84 13.01
C GLY A 11 -18.98 -1.26 12.24
N MET A 12 -18.98 0.04 11.96
CA MET A 12 -17.88 0.71 11.25
C MET A 12 -16.55 0.63 12.00
N LEU A 13 -16.55 0.90 13.32
CA LEU A 13 -15.36 0.79 14.14
C LEU A 13 -14.87 -0.67 14.23
N GLY A 14 -15.81 -1.64 14.23
CA GLY A 14 -15.51 -3.06 14.13
C GLY A 14 -14.76 -3.41 12.84
N ILE A 15 -15.24 -2.95 11.69
CA ILE A 15 -14.62 -3.19 10.37
C ILE A 15 -13.20 -2.61 10.33
N LEU A 16 -13.00 -1.40 10.86
CA LEU A 16 -11.69 -0.73 10.86
C LEU A 16 -10.66 -1.41 11.79
N THR A 17 -11.12 -1.96 12.92
CA THR A 17 -10.23 -2.56 13.93
C THR A 17 -10.04 -4.07 13.78
N LYS A 18 -10.94 -4.74 13.05
CA LYS A 18 -10.89 -6.16 12.70
C LYS A 18 -11.15 -6.32 11.18
N PRO A 19 -10.18 -5.95 10.34
CA PRO A 19 -10.36 -5.98 8.89
C PRO A 19 -10.49 -7.42 8.35
N SER A 20 -11.13 -7.58 7.19
CA SER A 20 -11.05 -8.83 6.43
C SER A 20 -9.62 -9.08 5.93
N ASN A 21 -9.27 -10.31 5.54
CA ASN A 21 -7.93 -10.61 5.01
C ASN A 21 -7.53 -9.71 3.82
N THR A 22 -8.47 -9.38 2.94
CA THR A 22 -8.23 -8.46 1.83
C THR A 22 -7.90 -7.06 2.33
N LEU A 23 -8.72 -6.50 3.23
CA LEU A 23 -8.50 -5.17 3.80
C LEU A 23 -7.21 -5.10 4.64
N ALA A 24 -6.90 -6.19 5.35
CA ALA A 24 -5.68 -6.32 6.14
C ALA A 24 -4.42 -6.30 5.27
N ASN A 25 -4.44 -6.98 4.11
CA ASN A 25 -3.36 -6.91 3.13
C ASN A 25 -3.16 -5.47 2.61
N TRP A 26 -4.24 -4.76 2.30
CA TRP A 26 -4.16 -3.34 1.92
C TRP A 26 -3.58 -2.47 3.03
N TYR A 27 -4.05 -2.63 4.27
CA TYR A 27 -3.52 -1.89 5.42
C TYR A 27 -2.02 -2.14 5.62
N PHE A 28 -1.60 -3.39 5.54
CA PHE A 28 -0.20 -3.75 5.71
C PHE A 28 0.69 -3.13 4.63
N TRP A 29 0.35 -3.35 3.35
CA TRP A 29 1.20 -2.90 2.24
C TRP A 29 1.18 -1.38 2.03
N LEU A 30 0.02 -0.74 2.11
CA LEU A 30 -0.07 0.73 2.03
C LEU A 30 0.59 1.38 3.24
N GLY A 31 0.44 0.79 4.43
CA GLY A 31 1.13 1.24 5.64
C GLY A 31 2.64 1.16 5.49
N LEU A 32 3.18 0.04 4.98
CA LEU A 32 4.62 -0.10 4.73
C LEU A 32 5.14 0.89 3.69
N LEU A 33 4.41 1.09 2.58
CA LEU A 33 4.76 2.11 1.59
C LEU A 33 4.76 3.51 2.21
N GLY A 34 3.75 3.84 3.01
CA GLY A 34 3.68 5.13 3.72
C GLY A 34 4.84 5.33 4.69
N LEU A 35 5.23 4.29 5.45
CA LEU A 35 6.40 4.35 6.32
C LEU A 35 7.72 4.51 5.54
N LEU A 36 7.86 3.83 4.40
CA LEU A 36 8.99 4.03 3.50
C LEU A 36 9.05 5.50 3.05
N LEU A 37 7.94 6.06 2.58
CA LEU A 37 7.88 7.46 2.15
C LEU A 37 8.19 8.42 3.31
N ALA A 38 7.68 8.16 4.51
CA ALA A 38 7.99 8.96 5.69
C ALA A 38 9.49 8.93 6.00
N ALA A 39 10.12 7.75 5.93
CA ALA A 39 11.56 7.59 6.13
C ALA A 39 12.36 8.33 5.05
N LEU A 40 11.98 8.23 3.78
CA LEU A 40 12.60 8.97 2.67
C LEU A 40 12.45 10.49 2.83
N ASN A 41 11.31 10.97 3.34
CA ASN A 41 11.08 12.39 3.62
C ASN A 41 11.99 12.89 4.75
N ILE A 42 12.09 12.14 5.84
CA ILE A 42 12.94 12.47 7.00
C ILE A 42 14.42 12.40 6.62
N ALA A 43 14.83 11.40 5.84
CA ALA A 43 16.18 11.24 5.30
C ALA A 43 16.51 12.25 4.19
N ASN A 44 15.56 13.11 3.83
CA ASN A 44 15.71 14.14 2.82
C ASN A 44 16.12 13.58 1.44
N ILE A 45 15.56 12.44 1.04
CA ILE A 45 15.79 11.79 -0.26
C ILE A 45 14.49 11.46 -1.02
N ILE A 46 13.37 12.03 -0.57
CA ILE A 46 12.05 11.83 -1.20
C ILE A 46 11.89 12.54 -2.55
N HIS A 47 12.55 13.70 -2.72
CA HIS A 47 12.52 14.52 -3.93
C HIS A 47 13.79 15.39 -4.02
N PRO A 48 14.27 15.75 -5.24
CA PRO A 48 15.47 16.57 -5.41
C PRO A 48 15.34 17.98 -4.84
N SER A 49 14.17 18.61 -4.95
CA SER A 49 13.98 20.03 -4.61
C SER A 49 13.04 20.29 -3.44
N TYR A 50 12.27 19.28 -3.01
CA TYR A 50 11.15 19.50 -2.09
C TYR A 50 11.21 18.55 -0.91
N ARG A 51 10.75 19.05 0.23
CA ARG A 51 10.33 18.25 1.38
C ARG A 51 8.80 18.21 1.39
N VAL A 52 8.25 17.03 1.68
CA VAL A 52 6.80 16.87 1.83
C VAL A 52 6.38 17.27 3.24
N SER A 53 5.32 18.06 3.31
CA SER A 53 4.49 18.20 4.49
C SER A 53 3.25 17.32 4.33
N TRP A 54 3.17 16.24 5.10
CA TRP A 54 2.02 15.34 5.04
C TRP A 54 0.71 16.03 5.41
N GLY A 55 0.75 16.97 6.35
CA GLY A 55 -0.42 17.77 6.75
C GLY A 55 -0.91 18.63 5.60
N GLY A 56 0.00 19.33 4.93
CA GLY A 56 -0.32 20.13 3.75
C GLY A 56 -0.82 19.26 2.59
N MET A 57 -0.20 18.11 2.35
CA MET A 57 -0.60 17.21 1.27
C MET A 57 -2.02 16.65 1.47
N PHE A 58 -2.33 16.11 2.65
CA PHE A 58 -3.66 15.51 2.90
C PHE A 58 -4.77 16.53 3.14
N THR A 59 -4.43 17.78 3.47
CA THR A 59 -5.41 18.87 3.64
C THR A 59 -5.52 19.78 2.42
N PHE A 60 -4.87 19.42 1.30
CA PHE A 60 -4.83 20.23 0.08
C PHE A 60 -4.37 21.68 0.37
N GLU A 61 -3.30 21.79 1.12
CA GLU A 61 -2.65 23.03 1.57
C GLU A 61 -3.49 23.93 2.50
N PHE A 62 -4.63 23.45 3.00
CA PHE A 62 -5.47 24.22 3.90
C PHE A 62 -4.77 24.55 5.23
N THR A 63 -3.97 23.62 5.79
CA THR A 63 -3.25 23.86 7.05
C THR A 63 -1.89 24.51 6.86
N ASN A 64 -1.19 24.17 5.77
CA ASN A 64 0.13 24.64 5.40
C ASN A 64 0.54 24.11 4.02
N ASN A 65 1.57 24.70 3.39
CA ASN A 65 2.07 24.24 2.09
C ASN A 65 2.42 22.73 2.10
N ALA A 66 2.04 22.00 1.05
CA ALA A 66 2.33 20.58 0.90
C ALA A 66 3.80 20.33 0.56
N PHE A 67 4.43 21.27 -0.16
CA PHE A 67 5.82 21.18 -0.60
C PHE A 67 6.62 22.35 -0.03
N GLY A 68 7.52 22.03 0.91
CA GLY A 68 8.52 22.96 1.41
C GLY A 68 9.80 22.87 0.60
N ASP A 69 10.55 23.96 0.52
CA ASP A 69 11.90 23.93 -0.05
C ASP A 69 12.83 23.08 0.80
N LYS A 70 13.64 22.24 0.15
CA LYS A 70 14.46 21.21 0.80
C LYS A 70 15.49 21.76 1.78
N ASP A 71 16.05 22.95 1.48
CA ASP A 71 17.17 23.53 2.22
C ASP A 71 16.71 24.37 3.40
N THR A 72 15.46 24.83 3.37
CA THR A 72 14.88 25.75 4.36
C THR A 72 13.79 25.12 5.23
N ALA A 73 13.15 24.05 4.77
CA ALA A 73 12.11 23.37 5.53
C ALA A 73 12.69 22.64 6.76
N SER A 74 11.91 22.62 7.86
CA SER A 74 12.28 21.88 9.05
C SER A 74 12.45 20.39 8.75
N ALA A 75 13.53 19.78 9.28
CA ALA A 75 13.83 18.36 9.10
C ALA A 75 12.79 17.41 9.72
N PHE A 76 11.97 17.90 10.65
CA PHE A 76 10.86 17.16 11.25
C PHE A 76 9.78 18.13 11.75
N VAL A 77 8.52 17.81 11.50
CA VAL A 77 7.36 18.57 11.97
C VAL A 77 6.27 17.65 12.52
N LEU A 78 5.29 18.22 13.24
CA LEU A 78 4.20 17.45 13.85
C LEU A 78 3.45 16.57 12.82
N SER A 79 3.29 17.04 11.58
CA SER A 79 2.63 16.25 10.54
C SER A 79 3.41 14.99 10.15
N ASP A 80 4.74 14.98 10.28
CA ASP A 80 5.54 13.76 10.08
C ASP A 80 5.24 12.73 11.17
N ALA A 81 5.16 13.17 12.43
CA ALA A 81 4.81 12.28 13.55
C ALA A 81 3.42 11.67 13.37
N ILE A 82 2.43 12.48 12.99
CA ILE A 82 1.05 12.03 12.74
C ILE A 82 1.01 11.03 11.59
N PHE A 83 1.71 11.31 10.49
CA PHE A 83 1.73 10.42 9.34
C PHE A 83 2.41 9.07 9.66
N VAL A 84 3.56 9.10 10.33
CA VAL A 84 4.25 7.87 10.78
C VAL A 84 3.37 7.06 11.72
N ALA A 85 2.69 7.71 12.67
CA ALA A 85 1.78 7.04 13.60
C ALA A 85 0.59 6.41 12.86
N PHE A 86 0.01 7.12 11.89
CA PHE A 86 -1.08 6.62 11.06
C PHE A 86 -0.66 5.41 10.22
N CYS A 87 0.45 5.48 9.49
CA CYS A 87 0.97 4.36 8.71
C CYS A 87 1.37 3.18 9.60
N GLY A 88 1.98 3.46 10.76
CA GLY A 88 2.29 2.44 11.77
C GLY A 88 1.05 1.72 12.30
N ALA A 89 -0.04 2.45 12.52
CA ALA A 89 -1.33 1.86 12.91
C ALA A 89 -1.90 0.95 11.81
N LEU A 90 -1.82 1.36 10.54
CA LEU A 90 -2.23 0.50 9.41
C LEU A 90 -1.41 -0.79 9.35
N VAL A 91 -0.07 -0.69 9.43
CA VAL A 91 0.81 -1.87 9.47
C VAL A 91 0.47 -2.77 10.64
N PHE A 92 0.27 -2.20 11.83
CA PHE A 92 -0.08 -2.97 13.03
C PHE A 92 -1.41 -3.70 12.87
N LEU A 93 -2.46 -3.02 12.41
CA LEU A 93 -3.78 -3.63 12.22
C LEU A 93 -3.77 -4.70 11.13
N GLY A 94 -3.10 -4.43 10.01
CA GLY A 94 -2.91 -5.40 8.92
C GLY A 94 -2.16 -6.64 9.39
N ALA A 95 -0.98 -6.48 9.99
CA ALA A 95 -0.17 -7.58 10.50
C ALA A 95 -0.90 -8.38 11.59
N ARG A 96 -1.61 -7.71 12.50
CA ARG A 96 -2.40 -8.37 13.56
C ARG A 96 -3.49 -9.27 12.97
N SER A 97 -4.18 -8.79 11.93
CA SER A 97 -5.25 -9.55 11.29
C SER A 97 -4.70 -10.71 10.45
N LEU A 98 -3.60 -10.50 9.74
CA LEU A 98 -3.00 -11.51 8.86
C LEU A 98 -2.24 -12.61 9.61
N LYS A 99 -1.71 -12.31 10.80
CA LYS A 99 -1.04 -13.27 11.68
C LYS A 99 -1.90 -14.50 12.00
N GLY A 100 -3.22 -14.34 12.08
CA GLY A 100 -4.13 -15.40 12.54
C GLY A 100 -3.72 -16.01 13.88
N ASP A 101 -4.10 -17.28 14.10
CA ASP A 101 -3.73 -18.05 15.29
C ASP A 101 -2.34 -18.72 15.18
N SER A 102 -1.83 -18.88 13.97
CA SER A 102 -0.58 -19.59 13.64
C SER A 102 0.69 -18.80 13.96
N GLY A 103 0.59 -17.50 14.26
CA GLY A 103 1.74 -16.70 14.71
C GLY A 103 2.40 -15.88 13.59
N ALA A 104 3.13 -14.83 13.97
CA ALA A 104 3.61 -13.82 13.01
C ALA A 104 4.73 -14.36 12.12
N ASN A 105 5.53 -15.29 12.65
CA ASN A 105 6.60 -15.94 11.93
C ASN A 105 6.06 -16.84 10.81
N ASP A 106 4.97 -17.55 11.07
CA ASP A 106 4.38 -18.48 10.10
C ASP A 106 3.68 -17.73 8.97
N TRP A 107 3.00 -16.63 9.28
CA TRP A 107 2.46 -15.72 8.26
C TRP A 107 3.56 -15.07 7.41
N LEU A 108 4.64 -14.55 8.02
CA LEU A 108 5.76 -14.01 7.24
C LEU A 108 6.39 -15.09 6.35
N MET A 109 6.55 -16.30 6.88
CA MET A 109 7.06 -17.43 6.11
C MET A 109 6.12 -17.83 4.97
N SER A 110 4.80 -17.70 5.12
CA SER A 110 3.85 -17.98 4.03
C SER A 110 3.95 -16.96 2.90
N MET A 111 4.32 -15.71 3.20
CA MET A 111 4.59 -14.70 2.17
C MET A 111 5.90 -14.97 1.41
N VAL A 112 6.94 -15.43 2.10
CA VAL A 112 8.23 -15.75 1.47
C VAL A 112 8.17 -17.07 0.69
N LYS A 113 7.45 -18.06 1.20
CA LYS A 113 7.25 -19.37 0.56
C LYS A 113 6.12 -19.37 -0.47
N SER A 114 5.42 -18.25 -0.64
CA SER A 114 4.38 -18.14 -1.66
C SER A 114 5.00 -18.41 -3.02
N GLU A 115 4.39 -19.33 -3.77
CA GLU A 115 4.82 -19.69 -5.13
C GLU A 115 4.36 -18.64 -6.15
N TRP A 116 4.33 -17.35 -5.82
CA TRP A 116 3.87 -16.30 -6.75
C TRP A 116 4.66 -16.26 -8.08
N TYR A 117 5.84 -16.89 -8.12
CA TYR A 117 6.65 -17.03 -9.32
C TYR A 117 6.10 -18.08 -10.30
N THR A 118 5.29 -19.05 -9.85
CA THR A 118 4.64 -20.00 -10.76
C THR A 118 3.61 -19.27 -11.61
N ASP A 119 2.85 -18.34 -11.03
CA ASP A 119 1.90 -17.46 -11.72
C ASP A 119 2.57 -16.61 -12.84
N LEU A 120 3.89 -16.40 -12.79
CA LEU A 120 4.63 -15.67 -13.83
C LEU A 120 4.97 -16.53 -15.07
N LEU A 121 5.05 -17.85 -14.88
CA LEU A 121 5.65 -18.76 -15.86
C LEU A 121 4.66 -19.82 -16.36
N ASP A 122 3.71 -20.23 -15.53
CA ASP A 122 2.77 -21.30 -15.84
C ASP A 122 1.37 -20.74 -16.08
N ALA A 123 0.89 -20.93 -17.31
CA ALA A 123 -0.47 -20.57 -17.72
C ALA A 123 -1.47 -21.71 -17.51
N LYS A 124 -1.08 -22.85 -16.91
CA LYS A 124 -1.94 -24.05 -16.83
C LYS A 124 -3.13 -23.91 -15.89
N GLU A 125 -2.98 -23.20 -14.78
CA GLU A 125 -4.06 -23.03 -13.82
C GLU A 125 -4.94 -21.84 -14.26
N GLY A 126 -4.40 -20.61 -14.32
CA GLY A 126 -5.20 -19.41 -14.62
C GLY A 126 -5.08 -18.82 -16.03
N GLY A 127 -4.59 -19.59 -17.00
CA GLY A 127 -4.45 -19.14 -18.39
C GLY A 127 -3.44 -17.99 -18.59
N TRP A 128 -3.44 -17.42 -19.80
CA TRP A 128 -2.59 -16.27 -20.13
C TRP A 128 -3.00 -14.99 -19.39
N THR A 129 -4.26 -14.90 -18.96
CA THR A 129 -4.81 -13.77 -18.21
C THR A 129 -4.12 -13.64 -16.84
N LEU A 130 -3.91 -14.76 -16.13
CA LEU A 130 -3.14 -14.80 -14.87
C LEU A 130 -1.69 -14.35 -15.07
N VAL A 131 -1.03 -14.87 -16.10
CA VAL A 131 0.39 -14.55 -16.39
C VAL A 131 0.56 -13.08 -16.73
N VAL A 132 -0.25 -12.54 -17.67
CA VAL A 132 -0.18 -11.13 -18.05
C VAL A 132 -0.55 -10.23 -16.87
N GLY A 133 -1.55 -10.62 -16.07
CA GLY A 133 -1.92 -9.90 -14.86
C GLY A 133 -0.77 -9.82 -13.84
N THR A 134 -0.09 -10.93 -13.60
CA THR A 134 1.04 -11.02 -12.66
C THR A 134 2.24 -10.22 -13.15
N TRP A 135 2.57 -10.27 -14.45
CA TRP A 135 3.60 -9.41 -15.05
C TRP A 135 3.25 -7.92 -14.97
N SER A 136 1.99 -7.56 -15.16
CA SER A 136 1.53 -6.17 -15.04
C SER A 136 1.72 -5.63 -13.62
N MET A 137 1.38 -6.42 -12.59
CA MET A 137 1.65 -6.08 -11.19
C MET A 137 3.15 -5.98 -10.90
N LEU A 138 3.96 -6.90 -11.41
CA LEU A 138 5.41 -6.90 -11.19
C LEU A 138 6.07 -5.67 -11.82
N ILE A 139 5.72 -5.34 -13.07
CA ILE A 139 6.23 -4.17 -13.79
C ILE A 139 5.82 -2.89 -13.08
N SER A 140 4.60 -2.81 -12.54
CA SER A 140 4.15 -1.67 -11.73
C SER A 140 5.10 -1.40 -10.56
N ILE A 141 5.43 -2.44 -9.78
CA ILE A 141 6.32 -2.33 -8.63
C ILE A 141 7.73 -1.93 -9.09
N ILE A 142 8.27 -2.62 -10.09
CA ILE A 142 9.62 -2.35 -10.61
C ILE A 142 9.71 -0.91 -11.11
N PHE A 143 8.72 -0.44 -11.88
CA PHE A 143 8.68 0.91 -12.42
C PHE A 143 8.68 1.96 -11.31
N TYR A 144 7.81 1.82 -10.31
CA TYR A 144 7.72 2.76 -9.19
C TYR A 144 9.05 2.87 -8.43
N PHE A 145 9.63 1.74 -8.04
CA PHE A 145 10.89 1.71 -7.30
C PHE A 145 12.08 2.16 -8.14
N TYR A 146 12.14 1.78 -9.42
CA TYR A 146 13.19 2.24 -10.34
C TYR A 146 13.19 3.77 -10.44
N TRP A 147 12.04 4.39 -10.65
CA TRP A 147 11.94 5.85 -10.72
C TRP A 147 12.24 6.54 -9.39
N GLY A 148 11.75 5.99 -8.28
CA GLY A 148 12.07 6.48 -6.94
C GLY A 148 13.58 6.48 -6.66
N ILE A 149 14.27 5.38 -6.96
CA ILE A 149 15.70 5.24 -6.70
C ILE A 149 16.55 6.07 -7.67
N MET A 150 16.27 5.99 -8.97
CA MET A 150 17.13 6.60 -9.99
C MET A 150 16.95 8.12 -10.13
N TYR A 151 15.74 8.62 -9.87
CA TYR A 151 15.39 10.02 -10.14
C TYR A 151 14.82 10.75 -8.91
N MET A 152 14.80 10.12 -7.72
CA MET A 152 14.13 10.66 -6.53
C MET A 152 12.66 11.02 -6.81
N GLY A 153 12.00 10.22 -7.65
CA GLY A 153 10.61 10.45 -8.11
C GLY A 153 9.54 9.89 -7.18
N TRP A 154 9.81 9.73 -5.87
CA TRP A 154 8.92 9.03 -4.93
C TRP A 154 7.56 9.69 -4.73
N ILE A 155 7.44 10.98 -5.05
CA ILE A 155 6.21 11.80 -4.91
C ILE A 155 5.69 12.30 -6.26
N ASP A 156 6.28 11.85 -7.37
CA ASP A 156 5.90 12.29 -8.71
C ASP A 156 4.51 11.75 -9.08
N PRO A 157 3.50 12.61 -9.32
CA PRO A 157 2.15 12.17 -9.64
C PRO A 157 2.06 11.32 -10.92
N GLY A 158 2.93 11.57 -11.90
CA GLY A 158 3.00 10.81 -13.15
C GLY A 158 3.54 9.40 -12.92
N VAL A 159 4.60 9.26 -12.12
CA VAL A 159 5.16 7.95 -11.74
C VAL A 159 4.10 7.13 -10.99
N TYR A 160 3.39 7.73 -10.02
CA TYR A 160 2.29 7.03 -9.34
C TYR A 160 1.17 6.63 -10.28
N SER A 161 0.74 7.52 -11.17
CA SER A 161 -0.39 7.28 -12.07
C SER A 161 -0.14 6.06 -12.97
N ILE A 162 1.08 5.95 -13.53
CA ILE A 162 1.47 4.79 -14.34
C ILE A 162 1.52 3.52 -13.48
N SER A 163 2.16 3.62 -12.31
CA SER A 163 2.32 2.49 -11.38
C SER A 163 0.95 1.93 -10.95
N ILE A 164 0.05 2.79 -10.45
CA ILE A 164 -1.24 2.34 -9.93
C ILE A 164 -2.17 1.83 -11.04
N SER A 165 -2.09 2.41 -12.24
CA SER A 165 -2.87 1.94 -13.40
C SER A 165 -2.44 0.53 -13.81
N LEU A 166 -1.12 0.28 -13.92
CA LEU A 166 -0.58 -1.05 -14.20
C LEU A 166 -0.94 -2.05 -13.09
N MET A 167 -0.82 -1.63 -11.82
CA MET A 167 -1.21 -2.48 -10.68
C MET A 167 -2.69 -2.86 -10.76
N ALA A 168 -3.57 -1.89 -11.04
CA ALA A 168 -5.00 -2.12 -11.14
C ALA A 168 -5.36 -3.05 -12.31
N VAL A 169 -4.75 -2.85 -13.47
CA VAL A 169 -4.91 -3.76 -14.63
C VAL A 169 -4.47 -5.17 -14.25
N GLY A 170 -3.31 -5.31 -13.62
CA GLY A 170 -2.81 -6.61 -13.19
C GLY A 170 -3.74 -7.31 -12.20
N LEU A 171 -4.24 -6.59 -11.20
CA LEU A 171 -5.21 -7.11 -10.23
C LEU A 171 -6.50 -7.57 -10.90
N VAL A 172 -7.05 -6.77 -11.82
CA VAL A 172 -8.29 -7.12 -12.54
C VAL A 172 -8.10 -8.36 -13.39
N LEU A 173 -6.99 -8.47 -14.13
CA LEU A 173 -6.70 -9.65 -14.95
C LEU A 173 -6.58 -10.92 -14.09
N ARG A 174 -5.93 -10.84 -12.92
CA ARG A 174 -5.86 -11.97 -12.00
C ARG A 174 -7.21 -12.34 -11.38
N MET A 175 -8.08 -11.36 -11.13
CA MET A 175 -9.45 -11.65 -10.68
C MET A 175 -10.27 -12.31 -11.79
N LEU A 176 -10.05 -11.92 -13.06
CA LEU A 176 -10.72 -12.53 -14.20
C LEU A 176 -10.28 -13.98 -14.40
N SER A 177 -8.98 -14.29 -14.27
CA SER A 177 -8.49 -15.68 -14.40
C SER A 177 -9.12 -16.63 -13.38
N THR A 178 -9.34 -16.17 -12.14
CA THR A 178 -9.99 -17.01 -11.12
C THR A 178 -11.46 -17.30 -11.45
N VAL A 179 -12.13 -16.42 -12.20
CA VAL A 179 -13.53 -16.66 -12.63
C VAL A 179 -13.58 -17.62 -13.82
N GLU A 180 -12.59 -17.58 -14.71
CA GLU A 180 -12.50 -18.46 -15.87
C GLU A 180 -12.17 -19.92 -15.49
N GLU A 181 -11.43 -20.14 -14.40
CA GLU A 181 -11.18 -21.48 -13.85
C GLU A 181 -12.43 -22.15 -13.27
N ASP A 182 -13.36 -21.36 -12.72
CA ASP A 182 -14.58 -21.85 -12.07
C ASP A 182 -15.71 -22.22 -13.06
N GLN A 183 -15.50 -22.05 -14.38
CA GLN A 183 -16.46 -22.37 -15.46
C GLN A 183 -16.09 -23.63 -16.24
#